data_AF-A0A0A2TI00-F1
#
_entry.id   AF-A0A0A2TI00-F1
#
_cell.length_a   1.000
_cell.length_b   1.000
_cell.length_c   1.000
_cell.angle_alpha   90.00
_cell.angle_beta   90.00
_cell.angle_gamma   90.00
#
_symmetry.space_group_name_H-M   'P 1'
#
loop_
_entity.id
_entity.type
_entity.pdbx_description
1 polymer ?
#
loop_
_entity_poly.entity_id
_entity_poly.type
_entity_poly.pdbx_seq_one_letter_code
_entity_poly.pdbx_strand_id
1 'polypeptide(L)' 'MNQNQQEVVDSLRQAMIHLEHALDTSIQNVKEDSSEKKITLDIWEEFMKTFMKKVKTKGKENDLNLLGMMSIPKFLRL' A
#
# COMPACT_ATOMS: atom_id res chain seq x y z
N MET A 1 -4.30 -8.77 22.39
CA MET A 1 -3.39 -7.79 21.77
C MET A 1 -2.95 -6.81 22.83
N ASN A 2 -1.69 -6.37 22.80
CA ASN A 2 -1.28 -5.23 23.61
C ASN A 2 -1.69 -3.91 22.94
N GLN A 3 -1.64 -2.80 23.68
CA GLN A 3 -2.07 -1.48 23.19
C GLN A 3 -1.37 -1.08 21.87
N ASN A 4 -0.06 -1.33 21.75
CA ASN A 4 0.72 -1.00 20.56
C ASN A 4 0.29 -1.82 19.33
N GLN A 5 -0.07 -3.10 19.51
CA GLN A 5 -0.62 -3.93 18.43
C GLN A 5 -1.98 -3.40 17.96
N GLN A 6 -2.81 -2.91 18.89
CA GLN A 6 -4.12 -2.37 18.56
C GLN A 6 -4.00 -1.08 17.73
N GLU A 7 -3.08 -0.19 18.13
CA GLU A 7 -2.76 1.03 17.37
C GLU A 7 -2.31 0.73 15.94
N VAL A 8 -1.46 -0.30 15.75
CA VAL A 8 -1.05 -0.76 14.42
C VAL A 8 -2.27 -1.23 13.60
N VAL A 9 -3.16 -2.03 14.20
CA VAL A 9 -4.37 -2.52 13.51
C VAL A 9 -5.28 -1.38 13.11
N ASP A 10 -5.51 -0.40 13.99
CA ASP A 10 -6.40 0.72 13.71
C ASP A 10 -5.82 1.65 12.63
N SER A 11 -4.51 1.87 12.65
CA SER A 11 -3.80 2.62 11.59
C SER A 11 -3.89 1.92 10.23
N LEU A 12 -3.72 0.59 10.20
CA LEU A 12 -3.83 -0.20 8.96
C LEU A 12 -5.27 -0.22 8.43
N ARG A 13 -6.28 -0.27 9.31
CA ARG A 13 -7.69 -0.17 8.92
C ARG A 13 -8.01 1.18 8.29
N GLN A 14 -7.56 2.28 8.90
CA GLN A 14 -7.73 3.62 8.34
C GLN A 14 -7.03 3.76 6.99
N ALA A 15 -5.80 3.24 6.86
CA ALA A 15 -5.10 3.22 5.58
C ALA A 15 -5.88 2.46 4.50
N MET A 16 -6.52 1.34 4.85
CA MET A 16 -7.35 0.58 3.90
C MET A 16 -8.57 1.37 3.41
N ILE A 17 -9.23 2.14 4.28
CA ILE A 17 -10.36 3.01 3.88
C ILE A 17 -9.90 4.05 2.85
N HIS A 18 -8.73 4.65 3.05
CA HIS A 18 -8.18 5.61 2.10
C HIS A 18 -7.78 4.95 0.76
N LEU A 19 -7.23 3.73 0.81
CA LEU A 19 -6.89 2.98 -0.40
C LEU A 19 -8.12 2.54 -1.19
N GLU A 20 -9.20 2.14 -0.51
CA GLU A 20 -10.49 1.82 -1.14
C GLU A 20 -11.06 3.03 -1.87
N HIS A 21 -11.10 4.20 -1.21
CA HIS A 21 -11.55 5.43 -1.86
C HIS A 21 -10.69 5.83 -3.08
N ALA A 22 -9.37 5.66 -2.99
CA ALA A 22 -8.46 5.92 -4.11
C ALA A 22 -8.69 4.95 -5.28
N LEU A 23 -8.97 3.66 -4.99
CA LEU A 23 -9.30 2.66 -6.00
C LEU A 23 -10.60 2.99 -6.71
N ASP A 24 -11.66 3.31 -5.97
CA ASP A 24 -12.95 3.68 -6.55
C ASP A 24 -12.85 4.91 -7.46
N THR A 25 -12.11 5.93 -7.01
CA THR A 25 -11.83 7.14 -7.80
C THR A 25 -11.03 6.81 -9.06
N SER A 26 -10.01 5.95 -8.94
CA SER A 26 -9.21 5.50 -10.08
C SER A 26 -10.05 4.77 -11.13
N ILE A 27 -10.95 3.88 -10.68
CA ILE A 27 -11.85 3.15 -11.56
C ILE A 27 -12.80 4.09 -12.27
N GLN A 28 -13.36 5.07 -11.55
CA GLN A 28 -14.28 6.05 -12.13
C GLN A 28 -13.59 6.88 -13.21
N ASN A 29 -12.40 7.41 -12.93
CA ASN A 29 -11.62 8.22 -13.88
C ASN A 29 -11.34 7.43 -15.17
N VAL A 30 -10.92 6.17 -15.07
CA VAL A 30 -10.63 5.33 -16.24
C VAL A 30 -11.88 4.93 -17.02
N LYS A 31 -13.03 4.79 -16.34
CA LYS A 31 -14.31 4.52 -17.01
C LYS A 31 -14.84 5.75 -17.75
N GLU A 32 -14.64 6.94 -17.20
CA GLU A 32 -15.03 8.21 -17.82
C GLU A 32 -14.12 8.57 -18.99
N ASP A 33 -12.81 8.38 -18.85
CA ASP A 33 -11.82 8.63 -19.89
C ASP A 33 -10.75 7.53 -19.92
N SER A 34 -10.79 6.71 -20.97
CA SER A 34 -9.81 5.64 -21.17
C SER A 34 -8.37 6.11 -21.34
N SER A 35 -8.14 7.39 -21.68
CA SER A 35 -6.81 7.98 -21.81
C SER A 35 -6.13 8.21 -20.45
N GLU A 36 -6.92 8.37 -19.38
CA GLU A 36 -6.44 8.51 -18.00
C GLU A 36 -5.85 7.22 -17.42
N LYS A 37 -6.04 6.08 -18.10
CA LYS A 37 -5.53 4.78 -17.65
C LYS A 37 -4.02 4.80 -17.40
N LYS A 38 -3.24 5.40 -18.30
CA LYS A 38 -1.79 5.44 -18.16
C LYS A 38 -1.37 6.27 -16.95
N ILE A 39 -1.97 7.46 -16.79
CA ILE A 39 -1.68 8.37 -15.67
C ILE A 39 -2.06 7.71 -14.34
N THR A 40 -3.23 7.08 -14.29
CA THR A 40 -3.71 6.33 -13.12
C THR A 40 -2.74 5.21 -12.74
N LEU A 41 -2.25 4.44 -13.72
CA LEU A 41 -1.23 3.39 -13.48
C LEU A 41 0.09 3.98 -12.96
N ASP A 42 0.55 5.09 -13.55
CA ASP A 42 1.79 5.77 -13.16
C ASP A 42 1.70 6.24 -11.68
N ILE A 43 0.54 6.75 -11.23
CA ILE A 43 0.28 7.14 -9.83
C ILE A 43 0.37 5.94 -8.87
N TRP A 44 -0.29 4.84 -9.19
CA TRP A 44 -0.25 3.62 -8.37
C TRP A 44 1.16 3.03 -8.30
N GLU A 45 1.90 3.05 -9.41
CA GLU A 45 3.28 2.59 -9.45
C GLU A 45 4.20 3.44 -8.56
N GLU A 46 4.06 4.77 -8.61
CA GLU A 46 4.83 5.68 -7.74
C GLU A 46 4.51 5.49 -6.26
N PHE A 47 3.23 5.33 -5.91
CA PHE A 47 2.81 5.03 -4.55
C PHE A 47 3.45 3.73 -4.04
N MET A 48 3.35 2.65 -4.81
CA MET A 48 3.90 1.34 -4.43
C MET A 48 5.42 1.38 -4.29
N LYS A 49 6.13 2.01 -5.23
CA LYS A 49 7.58 2.22 -5.14
C LYS A 49 7.96 2.97 -3.86
N THR A 50 7.25 4.04 -3.56
CA THR A 50 7.50 4.88 -2.39
C THR A 50 7.25 4.13 -1.08
N PHE A 51 6.13 3.42 -0.99
CA PHE A 51 5.78 2.61 0.18
C PHE A 51 6.83 1.52 0.42
N MET A 52 7.18 0.75 -0.62
CA MET A 52 8.18 -0.32 -0.51
C MET A 52 9.57 0.21 -0.15
N LYS A 53 9.95 1.40 -0.67
CA LYS A 53 11.17 2.09 -0.26
C LYS A 53 11.14 2.44 1.23
N LYS A 54 10.03 2.96 1.75
CA LYS A 54 9.87 3.29 3.18
C LYS A 54 9.98 2.04 4.05
N VAL A 55 9.30 0.95 3.68
CA VAL A 55 9.39 -0.34 4.38
C VAL A 55 10.84 -0.82 4.43
N LYS A 56 11.53 -0.85 3.28
CA LYS A 56 12.94 -1.30 3.22
C LYS A 56 13.86 -0.40 4.06
N THR A 57 13.67 0.91 3.99
CA THR A 57 14.47 1.90 4.72
C THR A 57 14.27 1.73 6.23
N LYS A 58 13.02 1.65 6.70
CA LYS A 58 12.70 1.44 8.12
C LYS A 58 13.19 0.08 8.61
N GLY A 59 13.11 -0.96 7.79
CA GLY A 59 13.68 -2.26 8.12
C GLY A 59 15.19 -2.17 8.33
N LYS A 60 15.92 -1.54 7.40
CA LYS A 60 17.36 -1.35 7.51
C LYS A 60 17.76 -0.50 8.73
N GLU A 61 17.03 0.58 9.02
CA GLU A 61 17.26 1.46 10.17
C GLU A 61 17.13 0.74 11.52
N ASN A 62 16.33 -0.33 11.58
CA ASN A 62 16.03 -1.04 12.82
C ASN A 62 16.60 -2.47 12.86
N ASP A 63 17.43 -2.86 11.87
CA ASP A 63 17.93 -4.22 11.68
C ASP A 63 16.82 -5.29 11.65
N LEU A 64 15.68 -4.95 11.02
CA LEU A 64 14.51 -5.80 10.89
C LEU A 64 14.16 -6.05 9.42
N ASN A 65 13.81 -7.30 9.08
CA ASN A 65 13.24 -7.63 7.77
C ASN A 65 11.72 -7.39 7.73
N LEU A 66 11.30 -6.13 7.61
CA LEU A 66 9.88 -5.76 7.55
C LEU A 66 9.14 -6.35 6.33
N LEU A 67 9.83 -6.56 5.19
CA LEU A 67 9.26 -7.24 4.02
C LEU A 67 8.92 -8.70 4.34
N GLY A 68 9.76 -9.37 5.13
CA GLY A 68 9.50 -10.69 5.66
C GLY A 68 8.29 -10.73 6.61
N MET A 69 8.09 -9.67 7.41
CA MET A 69 6.97 -9.58 8.35
C MET A 69 5.61 -9.45 7.64
N MET A 70 5.56 -8.77 6.49
CA MET A 70 4.34 -8.65 5.69
C MET A 70 3.97 -9.92 4.91
N SER A 71 4.74 -11.02 5.06
CA SER A 71 4.52 -12.27 4.31
C SER A 71 4.39 -12.06 2.79
N ILE A 72 5.09 -11.08 2.22
CA ILE A 72 5.06 -10.75 0.77
C ILE A 72 5.19 -12.01 -0.13
N PRO A 73 6.03 -13.02 0.19
CA PRO A 73 6.11 -14.24 -0.62
C PRO A 73 4.80 -15.05 -0.71
N LYS A 74 3.90 -14.92 0.27
CA LYS A 74 2.55 -15.52 0.23
C LYS A 74 1.59 -14.65 -0.59
N PHE A 75 1.75 -13.32 -0.54
CA PHE A 75 0.95 -12.37 -1.31
C PHE A 75 1.18 -12.51 -2.82
N LEU A 76 2.42 -12.74 -3.26
CA LEU A 76 2.76 -12.92 -4.68
C LEU A 76 2.28 -14.27 -5.29
N ARG A 77 1.61 -15.12 -4.52
CA ARG A 77 1.03 -16.40 -4.97
C ARG A 77 -0.50 -16.38 -5.08
N LEU A 78 -1.14 -15.27 -4.68
CA LEU A 78 -2.57 -15.00 -4.85
C LEU A 78 -2.80 -14.35 -6.22
#